data_AF-H3DJA7-F1
#
_entry.id   AF-H3DJA7-F1
#
_cell.length_a   1.000
_cell.length_b   1.000
_cell.length_c   1.000
_cell.angle_alpha   90.00
_cell.angle_beta   90.00
_cell.angle_gamma   90.00
#
_symmetry.space_group_name_H-M   'P 1'
#
loop_
_entity.id
_entity.type
_entity.pdbx_description
1 polymer ?
#
loop_
_entity_poly.entity_id
_entity_poly.type
_entity_poly.pdbx_seq_one_letter_code
_entity_poly.pdbx_strand_id
1 'polypeptide(L)'
;LLALLSEGVHVRKVNFGRLTGGILHSKFWIIDKKHLFVGSANMDWRALTQVKELGVVIYNCSSLAKDLHKVFQSYWVMGEANSSLPARWPAGYDAAFNQHRPLLVREGNVSSKLYLAGSPPSFCPASRTLDLDAILSIISEAQHFVHIAVMEYFPTMYFAKPQRYWSLIDDTIRAAAFERKVKIRMLISCGKTSDPAMLPFLQSLAALDNHEHGISIQIKFYIVPVGNQTDIPYSRINHNKYMVTDKVAYIGTSNWSAEYFLNTAGVGLVISQHSPHNVEKTEALQSQLGSLFDRDWNSEFAVALANLGHNEDC
;
A
#
# COMPACT_ATOMS: atom_id res chain seq x y z
N LEU A 1 23.46 8.99 11.21
CA LEU A 1 23.29 8.30 12.52
C LEU A 1 23.98 9.05 13.64
N LEU A 2 25.30 9.28 13.57
CA LEU A 2 26.04 10.01 14.61
C LEU A 2 25.46 11.41 14.89
N ALA A 3 25.10 12.15 13.84
CA ALA A 3 24.44 13.45 13.96
C ALA A 3 23.03 13.42 14.61
N LEU A 4 22.33 12.27 14.60
CA LEU A 4 21.04 12.14 15.29
C LEU A 4 21.28 11.82 16.78
N LEU A 5 22.24 10.94 17.06
CA LEU A 5 22.61 10.56 18.41
C LEU A 5 23.15 11.75 19.21
N SER A 6 23.90 12.66 18.58
CA SER A 6 24.39 13.89 19.23
C SER A 6 23.28 14.84 19.67
N GLU A 7 22.13 14.82 18.98
CA GLU A 7 20.96 15.64 19.28
C GLU A 7 19.96 14.92 20.23
N GLY A 8 20.37 13.83 20.89
CA GLY A 8 19.53 13.08 21.82
C GLY A 8 18.47 12.18 21.15
N VAL A 9 18.55 11.96 19.84
CA VAL A 9 17.63 11.06 19.14
C VAL A 9 18.04 9.61 19.39
N HIS A 10 17.12 8.81 19.94
CA HIS A 10 17.32 7.37 20.07
C HIS A 10 17.09 6.67 18.74
N VAL A 11 18.09 5.92 18.26
CA VAL A 11 17.99 5.16 17.02
C VAL A 11 18.29 3.70 17.28
N ARG A 12 17.49 2.81 16.69
CA ARG A 12 17.67 1.36 16.80
C ARG A 12 17.66 0.72 15.41
N LYS A 13 18.69 -0.07 15.13
CA LYS A 13 18.76 -0.87 13.91
C LYS A 13 18.07 -2.21 14.16
N VAL A 14 17.19 -2.62 13.26
CA VAL A 14 16.47 -3.89 13.36
C VAL A 14 16.89 -4.78 12.20
N ASN A 15 17.45 -5.95 12.49
CA ASN A 15 17.91 -6.88 11.47
C ASN A 15 16.77 -7.79 11.00
N PHE A 16 15.89 -7.25 10.15
CA PHE A 16 14.76 -7.99 9.57
C PHE A 16 15.21 -9.20 8.72
N GLY A 17 16.35 -9.10 8.03
CA GLY A 17 16.91 -10.20 7.25
C GLY A 17 17.18 -11.43 8.13
N ARG A 18 17.76 -11.24 9.31
CA ARG A 18 17.94 -12.33 10.30
C ARG A 18 16.62 -12.84 10.87
N LEU A 19 15.68 -11.93 11.14
CA LEU A 19 14.44 -12.27 11.86
C LEU A 19 13.41 -12.98 10.95
N THR A 20 13.37 -12.63 9.66
CA THR A 20 12.28 -13.02 8.75
C THR A 20 12.75 -13.37 7.34
N GLY A 21 13.98 -13.00 6.97
CA GLY A 21 14.44 -13.02 5.58
C GLY A 21 13.98 -11.83 4.73
N GLY A 22 13.17 -10.92 5.27
CA GLY A 22 12.71 -9.71 4.59
C GLY A 22 13.40 -8.43 5.07
N ILE A 23 12.75 -7.28 4.85
CA ILE A 23 13.25 -5.95 5.24
C ILE A 23 12.23 -5.16 6.07
N LEU A 24 12.67 -4.10 6.75
CA LEU A 24 11.77 -3.10 7.32
C LEU A 24 11.35 -2.12 6.23
N HIS A 25 10.11 -2.20 5.76
CA HIS A 25 9.59 -1.38 4.67
C HIS A 25 8.46 -0.43 5.09
N SER A 26 8.10 -0.42 6.37
CA SER A 26 7.07 0.47 6.90
C SER A 26 7.53 1.93 6.88
N LYS A 27 6.69 2.84 6.38
CA LYS A 27 6.94 4.29 6.41
C LYS A 27 5.77 4.97 7.12
N PHE A 28 5.98 5.30 8.38
CA PHE A 28 4.99 6.01 9.19
C PHE A 28 5.66 6.88 10.24
N TRP A 29 4.96 7.93 10.66
CA TRP A 29 5.37 8.78 11.78
C TRP A 29 4.31 8.72 12.88
N ILE A 30 4.75 8.81 14.13
CA ILE A 30 3.86 8.95 15.28
C ILE A 30 4.35 10.15 16.08
N ILE A 31 3.50 11.15 16.27
CA ILE A 31 3.82 12.37 16.99
C ILE A 31 2.96 12.41 18.25
N ASP A 32 3.61 12.48 19.41
CA ASP A 32 3.00 12.54 20.75
C ASP A 32 1.94 11.45 21.05
N LYS A 33 2.01 10.32 20.33
CA LYS A 33 0.97 9.27 20.35
C LYS A 33 -0.43 9.85 20.11
N LYS A 34 -0.52 10.87 19.26
CA LYS A 34 -1.73 11.65 18.98
C LYS A 34 -1.94 11.89 17.50
N HIS A 35 -0.88 12.18 16.76
CA HIS A 35 -0.90 12.37 15.32
C HIS A 35 -0.11 11.26 14.66
N LEU A 36 -0.47 10.92 13.42
CA LEU A 36 0.27 9.92 12.66
C LEU A 36 0.29 10.25 11.17
N PHE A 37 1.33 9.77 10.50
CA PHE A 37 1.42 9.71 9.05
C PHE A 37 1.61 8.25 8.63
N VAL A 38 0.93 7.81 7.58
CA VAL A 38 1.18 6.52 6.91
C VAL A 38 1.19 6.76 5.41
N GLY A 39 2.19 6.24 4.69
CA GLY A 39 2.28 6.41 3.24
C GLY A 39 3.44 5.67 2.61
N SER A 40 3.72 6.02 1.36
CA SER A 40 4.75 5.38 0.55
C SER A 40 6.13 6.02 0.65
N ALA A 41 6.18 7.26 1.15
CA ALA A 41 7.39 8.09 1.19
C ALA A 41 8.51 7.45 2.02
N ASN A 42 9.61 7.10 1.35
CA ASN A 42 10.86 6.78 2.03
C ASN A 42 11.41 8.03 2.73
N MET A 43 12.14 7.84 3.83
CA MET A 43 12.81 8.92 4.58
C MET A 43 14.10 9.35 3.88
N ASP A 44 13.96 9.81 2.65
CA ASP A 44 15.04 10.16 1.72
C ASP A 44 14.63 11.40 0.91
N TRP A 45 15.60 12.26 0.57
CA TRP A 45 15.34 13.52 -0.14
C TRP A 45 14.73 13.33 -1.54
N ARG A 46 14.91 12.16 -2.17
CA ARG A 46 14.27 11.80 -3.44
C ARG A 46 12.76 11.71 -3.28
N ALA A 47 12.26 11.23 -2.14
CA ALA A 47 10.82 11.22 -1.86
C ALA A 47 10.20 12.62 -1.82
N LEU A 48 11.00 13.65 -1.51
CA LEU A 48 10.55 15.04 -1.44
C LEU A 48 10.55 15.76 -2.79
N THR A 49 11.43 15.36 -3.72
CA THR A 49 11.73 16.17 -4.91
C THR A 49 11.76 15.39 -6.22
N GLN A 50 11.89 14.07 -6.18
CA GLN A 50 12.19 13.24 -7.35
C GLN A 50 11.17 12.12 -7.57
N VAL A 51 10.41 11.75 -6.55
CA VAL A 51 9.51 10.60 -6.56
C VAL A 51 8.10 11.10 -6.23
N LYS A 52 7.11 10.63 -6.98
CA LYS A 52 5.71 10.87 -6.65
C LYS A 52 5.29 9.90 -5.57
N GLU A 53 5.06 10.43 -4.38
CA GLU A 53 4.65 9.68 -3.20
C GLU A 53 3.20 10.01 -2.82
N LEU A 54 2.60 9.18 -1.96
CA LEU A 54 1.28 9.42 -1.39
C LEU A 54 1.25 8.98 0.06
N GLY A 55 0.50 9.69 0.89
CA GLY A 55 0.24 9.29 2.26
C GLY A 55 -0.89 10.08 2.88
N VAL A 56 -1.26 9.69 4.09
CA VAL A 56 -2.33 10.30 4.87
C VAL A 56 -1.74 10.76 6.20
N VAL A 57 -2.04 12.00 6.57
CA VAL A 57 -1.80 12.50 7.92
C VAL A 57 -3.13 12.50 8.67
N ILE A 58 -3.15 11.89 9.86
CA ILE A 58 -4.30 11.91 10.75
C ILE A 58 -3.92 12.68 12.00
N TYR A 59 -4.62 13.79 12.23
CA TYR A 59 -4.44 14.63 13.41
C TYR A 59 -5.42 14.24 14.52
N ASN A 60 -5.02 14.47 15.79
CA ASN A 60 -5.88 14.35 16.96
C ASN A 60 -6.56 12.98 17.15
N CYS A 61 -5.95 11.89 16.67
CA CYS A 61 -6.50 10.53 16.77
C CYS A 61 -5.60 9.64 17.64
N SER A 62 -5.58 9.92 18.95
CA SER A 62 -4.74 9.19 19.90
C SER A 62 -5.02 7.69 19.94
N SER A 63 -6.26 7.25 19.70
CA SER A 63 -6.60 5.83 19.66
C SER A 63 -5.84 5.10 18.54
N LEU A 64 -5.83 5.66 17.33
CA LEU A 64 -5.12 5.07 16.19
C LEU A 64 -3.60 5.26 16.31
N ALA A 65 -3.15 6.41 16.80
CA ALA A 65 -1.72 6.68 17.01
C ALA A 65 -1.10 5.73 18.06
N LYS A 66 -1.81 5.43 19.15
CA LYS A 66 -1.39 4.43 20.15
C LYS A 66 -1.39 3.02 19.58
N ASP A 67 -2.32 2.71 18.68
CA ASP A 67 -2.37 1.42 18.00
C ASP A 67 -1.19 1.24 17.04
N LEU A 68 -0.88 2.26 16.23
CA LEU A 68 0.33 2.30 15.39
C LEU A 68 1.61 2.23 16.23
N HIS A 69 1.61 2.85 17.41
CA HIS A 69 2.74 2.78 18.34
C HIS A 69 3.04 1.35 18.79
N LYS A 70 2.05 0.45 18.88
CA LYS A 70 2.32 -0.96 19.18
C LYS A 70 3.09 -1.65 18.05
N VAL A 71 2.81 -1.30 16.79
CA VAL A 71 3.59 -1.75 15.62
C VAL A 71 5.03 -1.22 15.71
N PHE A 72 5.21 0.07 16.01
CA PHE A 72 6.54 0.63 16.24
C PHE A 72 7.30 -0.10 17.36
N GLN A 73 6.64 -0.36 18.49
CA GLN A 73 7.25 -1.03 19.63
C GLN A 73 7.66 -2.46 19.29
N SER A 74 6.92 -3.18 18.44
CA SER A 74 7.32 -4.53 18.02
C SER A 74 8.64 -4.50 17.23
N TYR A 75 8.84 -3.51 16.38
CA TYR A 75 10.13 -3.28 15.71
C TYR A 75 11.22 -2.88 16.70
N TRP A 76 10.88 -1.99 17.63
CA TRP A 76 11.83 -1.46 18.60
C TRP A 76 12.39 -2.55 19.52
N VAL A 77 11.54 -3.40 20.10
CA VAL A 77 12.02 -4.51 20.96
C VAL A 77 12.80 -5.55 20.16
N MET A 78 12.43 -5.79 18.90
CA MET A 78 13.18 -6.71 18.02
C MET A 78 14.52 -6.16 17.55
N GLY A 79 14.79 -4.88 17.75
CA GLY A 79 16.12 -4.30 17.54
C GLY A 79 17.10 -4.49 18.70
N GLU A 80 16.73 -5.19 19.77
CA GLU A 80 17.62 -5.51 20.88
C GLU A 80 18.66 -6.58 20.52
N ALA A 81 19.78 -6.58 21.24
CA ALA A 81 20.80 -7.61 21.07
C ALA A 81 20.19 -8.99 21.39
N ASN A 82 20.45 -9.97 20.52
CA ASN A 82 19.97 -11.35 20.65
C ASN A 82 18.42 -11.51 20.73
N SER A 83 17.66 -10.53 20.24
CA SER A 83 16.21 -10.66 20.08
C SER A 83 15.86 -11.85 19.16
N SER A 84 14.77 -12.55 19.49
CA SER A 84 14.14 -13.56 18.65
C SER A 84 12.65 -13.31 18.58
N LEU A 85 12.03 -13.68 17.46
CA LEU A 85 10.59 -13.53 17.32
C LEU A 85 9.88 -14.44 18.31
N PRO A 86 8.92 -13.92 19.10
CA PRO A 86 8.17 -14.76 20.01
C PRO A 86 7.22 -15.66 19.21
N ALA A 87 6.92 -16.85 19.73
CA ALA A 87 5.88 -17.69 19.14
C ALA A 87 4.49 -17.01 19.15
N ARG A 88 4.24 -16.16 20.15
CA ARG A 88 3.08 -15.27 20.24
C ARG A 88 3.49 -13.95 20.86
N TRP A 89 3.05 -12.85 20.26
CA TRP A 89 3.27 -11.52 20.83
C TRP A 89 2.52 -11.35 22.16
N PRO A 90 3.13 -10.71 23.17
CA PRO A 90 2.45 -10.43 24.44
C PRO A 90 1.21 -9.55 24.25
N ALA A 91 0.23 -9.67 25.16
CA ALA A 91 -1.05 -8.94 25.09
C ALA A 91 -0.89 -7.41 25.01
N GLY A 92 0.23 -6.85 25.50
CA GLY A 92 0.53 -5.42 25.37
C GLY A 92 0.63 -4.93 23.91
N TYR A 93 0.90 -5.84 22.97
CA TYR A 93 0.98 -5.56 21.54
C TYR A 93 -0.35 -5.73 20.81
N ASP A 94 -1.39 -6.28 21.47
CA ASP A 94 -2.67 -6.58 20.82
C ASP A 94 -3.29 -5.36 20.17
N ALA A 95 -3.83 -5.55 18.97
CA ALA A 95 -4.57 -4.53 18.25
C ALA A 95 -5.93 -4.31 18.89
N ALA A 96 -6.24 -3.06 19.24
CA ALA A 96 -7.59 -2.73 19.70
C ALA A 96 -8.60 -2.69 18.54
N PHE A 97 -8.11 -2.40 17.34
CA PHE A 97 -8.91 -2.20 16.14
C PHE A 97 -8.44 -3.11 15.01
N ASN A 98 -9.39 -3.70 14.30
CA ASN A 98 -9.15 -4.60 13.18
C ASN A 98 -10.37 -4.62 12.26
N GLN A 99 -10.36 -5.44 11.22
CA GLN A 99 -11.45 -5.52 10.23
C GLN A 99 -12.83 -5.80 10.86
N HIS A 100 -12.90 -6.60 11.93
CA HIS A 100 -14.15 -6.97 12.58
C HIS A 100 -14.59 -5.95 13.63
N ARG A 101 -13.64 -5.25 14.25
CA ARG A 101 -13.88 -4.19 15.24
C ARG A 101 -13.10 -2.93 14.86
N PRO A 102 -13.51 -2.18 13.82
CA PRO A 102 -12.80 -0.98 13.41
C PRO A 102 -13.01 0.16 14.42
N LEU A 103 -12.05 1.07 14.49
CA LEU A 103 -12.20 2.33 15.20
C LEU A 103 -13.24 3.20 14.48
N LEU A 104 -14.26 3.66 15.21
CA LEU A 104 -15.23 4.62 14.71
C LEU A 104 -14.73 6.04 15.02
N VAL A 105 -14.61 6.87 13.99
CA VAL A 105 -14.33 8.30 14.14
C VAL A 105 -15.34 9.11 13.36
N ARG A 106 -15.54 10.36 13.77
CA ARG A 106 -16.37 11.32 13.06
C ARG A 106 -15.62 12.63 12.93
N GLU A 107 -15.41 13.05 11.69
CA GLU A 107 -14.83 14.35 11.34
C GLU A 107 -15.90 15.14 10.58
N GLY A 108 -16.37 16.24 11.16
CA GLY A 108 -17.53 16.96 10.64
C GLY A 108 -18.76 16.05 10.45
N ASN A 109 -19.22 15.93 9.19
CA ASN A 109 -20.36 15.10 8.81
C ASN A 109 -19.97 13.72 8.26
N VAL A 110 -18.68 13.38 8.26
CA VAL A 110 -18.18 12.12 7.73
C VAL A 110 -17.88 11.14 8.86
N SER A 111 -18.68 10.08 8.94
CA SER A 111 -18.43 8.94 9.83
C SER A 111 -17.52 7.92 9.14
N SER A 112 -16.43 7.57 9.80
CA SER A 112 -15.38 6.70 9.24
C SER A 112 -15.11 5.51 10.16
N LYS A 113 -14.91 4.34 9.55
CA LYS A 113 -14.38 3.12 10.17
C LYS A 113 -12.93 2.98 9.77
N LEU A 114 -12.03 2.93 10.74
CA LEU A 114 -10.57 2.91 10.54
C LEU A 114 -9.94 1.70 11.23
N TYR A 115 -8.95 1.08 10.59
CA TYR A 115 -8.02 0.19 11.28
C TYR A 115 -6.68 0.11 10.56
N LEU A 116 -5.67 -0.37 11.28
CA LEU A 116 -4.33 -0.62 10.74
C LEU A 116 -4.16 -2.12 10.50
N ALA A 117 -3.70 -2.47 9.32
CA ALA A 117 -3.24 -3.80 8.95
C ALA A 117 -1.71 -3.87 8.96
N GLY A 118 -1.15 -5.07 9.12
CA GLY A 118 0.30 -5.25 9.26
C GLY A 118 0.87 -6.47 8.55
N SER A 119 2.14 -6.38 8.18
CA SER A 119 2.98 -7.48 7.71
C SER A 119 4.37 -7.41 8.37
N PRO A 120 5.14 -8.51 8.38
CA PRO A 120 4.71 -9.88 8.08
C PRO A 120 3.87 -10.47 9.23
N PRO A 121 3.19 -11.61 9.02
CA PRO A 121 2.40 -12.27 10.06
C PRO A 121 3.19 -12.54 11.34
N SER A 122 4.49 -12.84 11.22
CA SER A 122 5.36 -13.10 12.38
C SER A 122 5.60 -11.88 13.28
N PHE A 123 5.35 -10.66 12.79
CA PHE A 123 5.41 -9.41 13.56
C PHE A 123 4.04 -8.93 14.04
N CYS A 124 2.96 -9.66 13.73
CA CYS A 124 1.60 -9.29 14.06
C CYS A 124 1.07 -10.16 15.21
N PRO A 125 0.48 -9.58 16.27
CA PRO A 125 -0.35 -10.36 17.18
C PRO A 125 -1.59 -10.88 16.44
N ALA A 126 -2.19 -11.97 16.92
CA ALA A 126 -3.38 -12.57 16.30
C ALA A 126 -4.59 -11.61 16.21
N SER A 127 -4.61 -10.56 17.04
CA SER A 127 -5.63 -9.52 17.05
C SER A 127 -5.52 -8.51 15.89
N ARG A 128 -4.37 -8.42 15.21
CA ARG A 128 -4.08 -7.50 14.11
C ARG A 128 -4.51 -8.13 12.78
N THR A 129 -5.31 -7.41 11.99
CA THR A 129 -5.58 -7.80 10.59
C THR A 129 -4.28 -7.81 9.79
N LEU A 130 -4.04 -8.88 9.04
CA LEU A 130 -2.87 -8.96 8.16
C LEU A 130 -3.09 -8.09 6.92
N ASP A 131 -2.01 -7.49 6.42
CA ASP A 131 -2.06 -6.54 5.30
C ASP A 131 -2.63 -7.19 4.02
N LEU A 132 -2.22 -8.43 3.74
CA LEU A 132 -2.77 -9.23 2.65
C LEU A 132 -4.27 -9.48 2.82
N ASP A 133 -4.70 -9.94 4.00
CA ASP A 133 -6.12 -10.26 4.26
C ASP A 133 -7.00 -9.02 4.06
N ALA A 134 -6.53 -7.85 4.50
CA ALA A 134 -7.22 -6.59 4.26
C ALA A 134 -7.36 -6.29 2.75
N ILE A 135 -6.29 -6.42 1.97
CA ILE A 135 -6.34 -6.19 0.51
C ILE A 135 -7.33 -7.14 -0.15
N LEU A 136 -7.28 -8.44 0.17
CA LEU A 136 -8.16 -9.46 -0.41
C LEU A 136 -9.63 -9.21 -0.06
N SER A 137 -9.93 -8.88 1.21
CA SER A 137 -11.29 -8.53 1.66
C SER A 137 -11.81 -7.29 0.94
N ILE A 138 -11.00 -6.23 0.78
CA ILE A 138 -11.42 -4.99 0.14
C ILE A 138 -11.79 -5.22 -1.34
N ILE A 139 -10.97 -5.99 -2.08
CA ILE A 139 -11.28 -6.34 -3.48
C ILE A 139 -12.53 -7.23 -3.54
N SER A 140 -12.68 -8.15 -2.58
CA SER A 140 -13.81 -9.08 -2.54
C SER A 140 -15.14 -8.38 -2.25
N GLU A 141 -15.13 -7.36 -1.39
CA GLU A 141 -16.32 -6.64 -0.93
C GLU A 141 -16.76 -5.47 -1.82
N ALA A 142 -15.91 -5.06 -2.77
CA ALA A 142 -16.23 -4.04 -3.77
C ALA A 142 -17.45 -4.45 -4.61
N GLN A 143 -18.32 -3.49 -4.94
CA GLN A 143 -19.55 -3.74 -5.70
C GLN A 143 -19.52 -3.11 -7.09
N HIS A 144 -18.78 -2.01 -7.27
CA HIS A 144 -18.85 -1.25 -8.52
C HIS A 144 -17.49 -1.10 -9.18
N PHE A 145 -16.46 -0.76 -8.41
CA PHE A 145 -15.12 -0.60 -8.97
C PHE A 145 -14.02 -0.91 -7.96
N VAL A 146 -12.86 -1.25 -8.49
CA VAL A 146 -11.58 -1.27 -7.77
C VAL A 146 -10.55 -0.51 -8.61
N HIS A 147 -10.00 0.54 -8.04
CA HIS A 147 -8.90 1.31 -8.62
C HIS A 147 -7.63 1.06 -7.81
N ILE A 148 -6.60 0.53 -8.44
CA ILE A 148 -5.33 0.14 -7.81
C ILE A 148 -4.22 1.00 -8.39
N ALA A 149 -3.42 1.66 -7.55
CA ALA A 149 -2.22 2.38 -7.97
C ALA A 149 -1.01 1.91 -7.14
N VAL A 150 -0.08 1.23 -7.80
CA VAL A 150 1.09 0.60 -7.17
C VAL A 150 2.32 0.76 -8.05
N MET A 151 3.49 0.82 -7.40
CA MET A 151 4.75 0.84 -8.13
C MET A 151 5.03 -0.48 -8.86
N GLU A 152 4.86 -1.61 -8.18
CA GLU A 152 5.16 -2.93 -8.71
C GLU A 152 4.03 -3.92 -8.41
N TYR A 153 3.73 -4.77 -9.39
CA TYR A 153 2.74 -5.84 -9.31
C TYR A 153 3.35 -7.15 -9.84
N PHE A 154 3.54 -8.12 -8.95
CA PHE A 154 4.04 -9.45 -9.28
C PHE A 154 3.22 -10.51 -8.54
N PRO A 155 2.39 -11.30 -9.25
CA PRO A 155 1.69 -12.45 -8.66
C PRO A 155 2.64 -13.64 -8.49
N THR A 156 3.82 -13.39 -7.91
CA THR A 156 4.88 -14.37 -7.68
C THR A 156 5.59 -14.09 -6.36
N MET A 157 6.31 -15.09 -5.87
CA MET A 157 7.42 -14.91 -4.94
C MET A 157 8.63 -14.43 -5.75
N TYR A 158 8.72 -13.13 -5.89
CA TYR A 158 9.62 -12.45 -6.83
C TYR A 158 11.11 -12.62 -6.46
N PHE A 159 11.42 -12.61 -5.15
CA PHE A 159 12.78 -12.74 -4.62
C PHE A 159 13.18 -14.20 -4.31
N ALA A 160 12.22 -15.13 -4.31
CA ALA A 160 12.49 -16.55 -4.09
C ALA A 160 13.29 -17.18 -5.24
N LYS A 161 14.17 -18.14 -4.89
CA LYS A 161 14.92 -18.96 -5.86
C LYS A 161 14.70 -20.45 -5.55
N PRO A 162 14.05 -21.24 -6.44
CA PRO A 162 13.38 -20.80 -7.67
C PRO A 162 12.16 -19.91 -7.39
N GLN A 163 11.84 -19.02 -8.33
CA GLN A 163 10.62 -18.22 -8.26
C GLN A 163 9.39 -19.13 -8.27
N ARG A 164 8.35 -18.71 -7.55
CA ARG A 164 7.08 -19.45 -7.43
C ARG A 164 5.91 -18.55 -7.78
N TYR A 165 4.90 -19.10 -8.46
CA TYR A 165 3.65 -18.39 -8.67
C TYR A 165 2.91 -18.20 -7.34
N TRP A 166 2.34 -17.03 -7.13
CA TRP A 166 1.63 -16.65 -5.91
C TRP A 166 0.42 -15.81 -6.30
N SER A 167 -0.72 -16.48 -6.46
CA SER A 167 -1.87 -15.98 -7.20
C SER A 167 -2.85 -15.14 -6.40
N LEU A 168 -2.71 -15.05 -5.07
CA LEU A 168 -3.79 -14.63 -4.18
C LEU A 168 -4.46 -13.29 -4.59
N ILE A 169 -3.68 -12.26 -4.86
CA ILE A 169 -4.23 -10.96 -5.31
C ILE A 169 -4.74 -11.05 -6.75
N ASP A 170 -4.03 -11.75 -7.64
CA ASP A 170 -4.39 -11.93 -9.05
C ASP A 170 -5.74 -12.64 -9.21
N ASP A 171 -5.91 -13.77 -8.53
CA ASP A 171 -7.14 -14.54 -8.50
C ASP A 171 -8.29 -13.70 -7.95
N THR A 172 -8.03 -12.90 -6.92
CA THR A 172 -9.07 -12.05 -6.31
C THR A 172 -9.51 -10.94 -7.26
N ILE A 173 -8.58 -10.32 -8.00
CA ILE A 173 -8.88 -9.34 -9.06
C ILE A 173 -9.71 -9.99 -10.17
N ARG A 174 -9.27 -11.15 -10.67
CA ARG A 174 -9.96 -11.90 -11.73
C ARG A 174 -11.37 -12.30 -11.30
N ALA A 175 -11.53 -12.81 -10.08
CA ALA A 175 -12.84 -13.18 -9.53
C ALA A 175 -13.76 -11.97 -9.40
N ALA A 176 -13.28 -10.82 -8.89
CA ALA A 176 -14.07 -9.59 -8.82
C ALA A 176 -14.59 -9.14 -10.19
N ALA A 177 -13.72 -9.12 -11.20
CA ALA A 177 -14.09 -8.73 -12.55
C ALA A 177 -15.05 -9.74 -13.21
N PHE A 178 -14.77 -11.04 -13.08
CA PHE A 178 -15.50 -12.08 -13.79
C PHE A 178 -16.86 -12.39 -13.16
N GLU A 179 -16.88 -12.65 -11.85
CA GLU A 179 -18.05 -13.15 -11.12
C GLU A 179 -19.00 -12.02 -10.73
N ARG A 180 -18.45 -10.86 -10.36
CA ARG A 180 -19.22 -9.73 -9.80
C ARG A 180 -19.30 -8.52 -10.73
N LYS A 181 -18.65 -8.57 -11.89
CA LYS A 181 -18.62 -7.49 -12.89
C LYS A 181 -18.12 -6.16 -12.32
N VAL A 182 -17.25 -6.24 -11.31
CA VAL A 182 -16.60 -5.07 -10.72
C VAL A 182 -15.59 -4.51 -11.72
N LYS A 183 -15.65 -3.21 -11.98
CA LYS A 183 -14.73 -2.56 -12.93
C LYS A 183 -13.36 -2.38 -12.30
N ILE A 184 -12.33 -2.92 -12.92
CA ILE A 184 -10.96 -2.83 -12.43
C ILE A 184 -10.17 -1.82 -13.25
N ARG A 185 -9.51 -0.87 -12.57
CA ARG A 185 -8.47 -0.03 -13.18
C ARG A 185 -7.18 -0.16 -12.40
N MET A 186 -6.09 -0.43 -13.09
CA MET A 186 -4.76 -0.55 -12.49
C MET A 186 -3.82 0.47 -13.11
N LEU A 187 -3.24 1.32 -12.27
CA LEU A 187 -2.26 2.32 -12.64
C LEU A 187 -0.90 1.88 -12.07
N ILE A 188 -0.06 1.29 -12.91
CA ILE A 188 1.21 0.69 -12.51
C ILE A 188 2.34 1.65 -12.80
N SER A 189 3.26 1.88 -11.88
CA SER A 189 4.40 2.74 -12.20
C SER A 189 5.31 2.10 -13.23
N CYS A 190 5.83 2.90 -14.16
CA CYS A 190 6.97 2.51 -14.97
C CYS A 190 8.05 3.59 -14.98
N GLY A 191 9.29 3.18 -14.80
CA GLY A 191 10.48 4.01 -14.94
C GLY A 191 11.64 3.18 -15.50
N LYS A 192 12.77 3.82 -15.78
CA LYS A 192 13.97 3.18 -16.39
C LYS A 192 14.51 1.95 -15.65
N THR A 193 14.20 1.80 -14.36
CA THR A 193 14.64 0.65 -13.54
C THR A 193 13.50 -0.31 -13.20
N SER A 194 12.32 -0.14 -13.78
CA SER A 194 11.21 -1.08 -13.60
C SER A 194 11.56 -2.43 -14.23
N ASP A 195 11.22 -3.51 -13.53
CA ASP A 195 11.48 -4.85 -14.04
C ASP A 195 10.44 -5.24 -15.10
N PRO A 196 10.84 -5.49 -16.37
CA PRO A 196 9.91 -5.85 -17.44
C PRO A 196 9.20 -7.20 -17.23
N ALA A 197 9.64 -8.03 -16.28
CA ALA A 197 9.00 -9.30 -15.94
C ALA A 197 7.56 -9.14 -15.41
N MET A 198 7.14 -7.92 -15.01
CA MET A 198 5.73 -7.66 -14.67
C MET A 198 4.81 -7.67 -15.91
N LEU A 199 5.35 -7.38 -17.11
CA LEU A 199 4.55 -7.16 -18.32
C LEU A 199 3.67 -8.36 -18.69
N PRO A 200 4.15 -9.62 -18.72
CA PRO A 200 3.30 -10.75 -19.07
C PRO A 200 2.12 -10.94 -18.12
N PHE A 201 2.28 -10.64 -16.83
CA PHE A 201 1.20 -10.73 -15.84
C PHE A 201 0.13 -9.66 -16.08
N LEU A 202 0.56 -8.41 -16.34
CA LEU A 202 -0.35 -7.32 -16.66
C LEU A 202 -1.08 -7.57 -17.99
N GLN A 203 -0.38 -8.07 -19.02
CA GLN A 203 -1.00 -8.47 -20.29
C GLN A 203 -2.03 -9.59 -20.09
N SER A 204 -1.73 -10.59 -19.25
CA SER A 204 -2.66 -11.66 -18.92
C SER A 204 -3.93 -11.18 -18.21
N LEU A 205 -3.84 -10.16 -17.36
CA LEU A 205 -5.01 -9.53 -16.75
C LEU A 205 -5.81 -8.71 -17.77
N ALA A 206 -5.14 -7.87 -18.55
CA ALA A 206 -5.77 -7.02 -19.55
C ALA A 206 -6.49 -7.83 -20.65
N ALA A 207 -5.99 -9.02 -20.99
CA ALA A 207 -6.62 -9.91 -21.97
C ALA A 207 -8.01 -10.42 -21.54
N LEU A 208 -8.40 -10.28 -20.26
CA LEU A 208 -9.73 -10.62 -19.79
C LEU A 208 -10.77 -9.50 -20.01
N ASP A 209 -10.33 -8.28 -20.37
CA ASP A 209 -11.23 -7.17 -20.68
C ASP A 209 -12.14 -7.56 -21.85
N ASN A 210 -13.45 -7.60 -21.60
CA ASN A 210 -14.43 -8.04 -22.57
C ASN A 210 -15.77 -7.35 -22.32
N HIS A 211 -16.02 -6.29 -23.08
CA HIS A 211 -17.23 -5.49 -22.99
C HIS A 211 -18.51 -6.27 -23.30
N GLU A 212 -18.48 -7.24 -24.22
CA GLU A 212 -19.65 -8.06 -24.57
C GLU A 212 -20.12 -8.93 -23.40
N HIS A 213 -19.19 -9.38 -22.57
CA HIS A 213 -19.47 -10.18 -21.36
C HIS A 213 -19.46 -9.34 -20.06
N GLY A 214 -19.43 -8.01 -20.18
CA GLY A 214 -19.44 -7.08 -19.05
C GLY A 214 -18.21 -7.16 -18.14
N ILE A 215 -17.10 -7.73 -18.61
CA ILE A 215 -15.84 -7.83 -17.85
C ILE A 215 -15.02 -6.59 -18.19
N SER A 216 -14.56 -5.85 -17.17
CA SER A 216 -13.77 -4.64 -17.37
C SER A 216 -12.50 -4.66 -16.52
N ILE A 217 -11.34 -4.78 -17.18
CA ILE A 217 -10.01 -4.72 -16.57
C ILE A 217 -9.13 -3.82 -17.44
N GLN A 218 -8.90 -2.60 -16.98
CA GLN A 218 -8.10 -1.61 -17.70
C GLN A 218 -6.77 -1.39 -16.98
N ILE A 219 -5.67 -1.40 -17.73
CA ILE A 219 -4.33 -1.20 -17.17
C ILE A 219 -3.64 -0.06 -17.92
N LYS A 220 -3.09 0.87 -17.15
CA LYS A 220 -2.20 1.94 -17.63
C LYS A 220 -0.89 1.93 -16.85
N PHE A 221 0.18 2.34 -17.52
CA PHE A 221 1.42 2.72 -16.87
C PHE A 221 1.41 4.20 -16.52
N TYR A 222 1.92 4.55 -15.34
CA TYR A 222 2.22 5.92 -14.96
C TYR A 222 3.71 6.16 -15.11
N ILE A 223 4.08 6.97 -16.10
CA ILE A 223 5.47 7.27 -16.44
C ILE A 223 5.74 8.73 -16.08
N VAL A 224 6.70 8.94 -15.18
CA VAL A 224 7.16 10.28 -14.84
C VAL A 224 8.36 10.59 -15.75
N PRO A 225 8.28 11.59 -16.64
CA PRO A 225 9.34 11.85 -17.61
C PRO A 225 10.67 12.11 -16.89
N VAL A 226 11.77 11.54 -17.37
CA VAL A 226 13.06 11.69 -16.66
C VAL A 226 13.65 13.08 -16.90
N GLY A 227 13.46 13.64 -18.09
CA GLY A 227 14.01 14.94 -18.47
C GLY A 227 15.53 14.99 -18.23
N ASN A 228 16.01 16.07 -17.62
CA ASN A 228 17.44 16.26 -17.31
C ASN A 228 17.90 15.55 -16.02
N GLN A 229 17.05 14.74 -15.38
CA GLN A 229 17.33 14.11 -14.07
C GLN A 229 17.76 12.63 -14.22
N THR A 230 18.63 12.33 -15.18
CA THR A 230 19.00 10.94 -15.54
C THR A 230 19.86 10.20 -14.53
N ASP A 231 20.63 10.93 -13.72
CA ASP A 231 21.69 10.33 -12.89
C ASP A 231 21.27 10.04 -11.44
N ILE A 232 19.97 10.18 -11.13
CA ILE A 232 19.46 9.96 -9.77
C ILE A 232 18.82 8.57 -9.72
N PRO A 233 19.43 7.59 -9.03
CA PRO A 233 18.90 6.23 -8.98
C PRO A 233 17.58 6.18 -8.19
N TYR A 234 16.64 5.36 -8.68
CA TYR A 234 15.30 5.18 -8.10
C TYR A 234 14.50 6.49 -7.98
N SER A 235 14.67 7.39 -8.96
CA SER A 235 13.93 8.64 -9.11
C SER A 235 12.90 8.54 -10.24
N ARG A 236 12.11 9.60 -10.44
CA ARG A 236 11.19 9.76 -11.58
C ARG A 236 10.26 8.55 -11.70
N ILE A 237 9.71 8.16 -10.56
CA ILE A 237 8.84 6.99 -10.42
C ILE A 237 7.62 7.37 -9.60
N ASN A 238 6.48 6.76 -9.89
CA ASN A 238 5.30 6.83 -9.04
C ASN A 238 5.39 5.73 -7.98
N HIS A 239 5.74 6.10 -6.77
CA HIS A 239 6.06 5.16 -5.71
C HIS A 239 4.87 4.92 -4.75
N ASN A 240 3.67 5.37 -5.10
CA ASN A 240 2.47 5.13 -4.30
C ASN A 240 2.10 3.63 -4.20
N LYS A 241 1.37 3.26 -3.14
CA LYS A 241 0.72 1.94 -2.99
C LYS A 241 -0.64 2.13 -2.33
N TYR A 242 -1.67 2.34 -3.14
CA TYR A 242 -3.03 2.54 -2.64
C TYR A 242 -4.06 1.84 -3.51
N MET A 243 -5.22 1.63 -2.92
CA MET A 243 -6.40 1.11 -3.62
C MET A 243 -7.63 1.88 -3.14
N VAL A 244 -8.57 2.14 -4.04
CA VAL A 244 -9.86 2.74 -3.71
C VAL A 244 -10.99 1.98 -4.40
N THR A 245 -12.05 1.69 -3.66
CA THR A 245 -13.27 1.05 -4.14
C THR A 245 -14.46 1.94 -3.88
N ASP A 246 -15.67 1.50 -4.25
CA ASP A 246 -16.91 2.19 -3.90
C ASP A 246 -17.18 2.31 -2.38
N LYS A 247 -16.42 1.60 -1.54
CA LYS A 247 -16.64 1.53 -0.08
C LYS A 247 -15.42 1.89 0.77
N VAL A 248 -14.21 1.69 0.25
CA VAL A 248 -12.98 1.68 1.05
C VAL A 248 -11.85 2.40 0.33
N ALA A 249 -11.08 3.16 1.09
CA ALA A 249 -9.73 3.59 0.74
C ALA A 249 -8.70 2.80 1.54
N TYR A 250 -7.70 2.27 0.85
CA TYR A 250 -6.54 1.59 1.41
C TYR A 250 -5.27 2.35 1.01
N ILE A 251 -4.42 2.67 1.99
CA ILE A 251 -3.11 3.26 1.77
C ILE A 251 -2.08 2.39 2.49
N GLY A 252 -1.12 1.86 1.73
CA GLY A 252 -0.11 0.95 2.26
C GLY A 252 1.32 1.39 1.99
N THR A 253 2.25 0.64 2.59
CA THR A 253 3.69 0.83 2.40
C THR A 253 4.30 -0.18 1.41
N SER A 254 3.55 -1.21 1.04
CA SER A 254 4.04 -2.45 0.43
C SER A 254 3.72 -2.53 -1.06
N ASN A 255 4.71 -2.87 -1.89
CA ASN A 255 4.46 -3.26 -3.28
C ASN A 255 3.69 -4.58 -3.32
N TRP A 256 3.04 -4.89 -4.46
CA TRP A 256 2.13 -6.02 -4.55
C TRP A 256 2.86 -7.25 -5.11
N SER A 257 3.69 -7.85 -4.26
CA SER A 257 4.30 -9.18 -4.46
C SER A 257 4.38 -9.95 -3.14
N ALA A 258 4.53 -11.27 -3.22
CA ALA A 258 4.32 -12.16 -2.06
C ALA A 258 5.17 -11.77 -0.83
N GLU A 259 6.44 -11.48 -1.04
CA GLU A 259 7.39 -11.21 0.05
C GLU A 259 7.04 -9.96 0.86
N TYR A 260 6.45 -8.94 0.23
CA TYR A 260 5.99 -7.73 0.94
C TYR A 260 4.93 -8.03 2.01
N PHE A 261 4.19 -9.13 1.85
CA PHE A 261 3.18 -9.58 2.79
C PHE A 261 3.67 -10.70 3.71
N LEU A 262 4.61 -11.53 3.26
CA LEU A 262 5.02 -12.74 3.98
C LEU A 262 6.21 -12.56 4.91
N ASN A 263 7.20 -11.73 4.54
CA ASN A 263 8.43 -11.60 5.31
C ASN A 263 8.91 -10.15 5.51
N THR A 264 8.39 -9.20 4.74
CA THR A 264 8.77 -7.79 4.84
C THR A 264 7.79 -7.03 5.71
N ALA A 265 8.30 -6.11 6.54
CA ALA A 265 7.47 -5.32 7.43
C ALA A 265 6.79 -4.16 6.71
N GLY A 266 5.46 -4.16 6.72
CA GLY A 266 4.61 -3.13 6.13
C GLY A 266 3.43 -2.79 7.04
N VAL A 267 2.83 -1.63 6.77
CA VAL A 267 1.62 -1.16 7.41
C VAL A 267 0.64 -0.66 6.35
N GLY A 268 -0.61 -1.09 6.49
CA GLY A 268 -1.75 -0.61 5.72
C GLY A 268 -2.72 0.16 6.60
N LEU A 269 -3.28 1.25 6.07
CA LEU A 269 -4.37 2.00 6.66
C LEU A 269 -5.63 1.74 5.84
N VAL A 270 -6.67 1.20 6.49
CA VAL A 270 -7.97 0.93 5.87
C VAL A 270 -8.99 1.91 6.39
N ILE A 271 -9.71 2.56 5.47
CA ILE A 271 -10.69 3.60 5.76
C ILE A 271 -11.97 3.31 4.99
N SER A 272 -13.05 3.00 5.69
CA SER A 272 -14.39 2.92 5.11
C SER A 272 -15.23 4.10 5.58
N GLN A 273 -15.84 4.81 4.65
CA GLN A 273 -16.64 6.00 4.94
C GLN A 273 -18.03 5.84 4.38
N HIS A 274 -19.02 6.13 5.23
CA HIS A 274 -20.39 6.29 4.78
C HIS A 274 -20.67 7.79 4.77
N SER A 275 -20.74 8.39 3.58
CA SER A 275 -21.25 9.75 3.45
C SER A 275 -22.71 9.71 3.03
N PRO A 276 -23.62 10.41 3.74
CA PRO A 276 -24.95 10.68 3.19
C PRO A 276 -24.81 11.46 1.89
N HIS A 277 -25.68 11.13 0.92
CA HIS A 277 -25.63 11.50 -0.49
C HIS A 277 -25.12 12.93 -0.82
N ASN A 278 -24.13 12.98 -1.73
CA ASN A 278 -23.59 14.08 -2.56
C ASN A 278 -22.06 14.00 -2.58
N VAL A 279 -21.56 13.00 -3.32
CA VAL A 279 -20.14 12.59 -3.43
C VAL A 279 -19.24 13.74 -3.93
N GLU A 280 -19.79 14.71 -4.67
CA GLU A 280 -19.02 15.81 -5.27
C GLU A 280 -18.60 16.91 -4.28
N LYS A 281 -19.08 16.89 -3.02
CA LYS A 281 -18.74 17.90 -1.99
C LYS A 281 -18.36 17.31 -0.63
N THR A 282 -17.98 16.05 -0.57
CA THR A 282 -17.62 15.42 0.70
C THR A 282 -16.12 15.44 0.92
N GLU A 283 -15.70 15.93 2.09
CA GLU A 283 -14.31 15.83 2.58
C GLU A 283 -13.89 14.37 2.91
N ALA A 284 -14.67 13.37 2.50
CA ALA A 284 -14.35 11.96 2.70
C ALA A 284 -13.06 11.59 1.96
N LEU A 285 -12.08 11.07 2.71
CA LEU A 285 -10.80 10.60 2.18
C LEU A 285 -10.97 9.56 1.06
N GLN A 286 -11.99 8.68 1.14
CA GLN A 286 -12.28 7.73 0.07
C GLN A 286 -12.55 8.46 -1.26
N SER A 287 -13.35 9.53 -1.24
CA SER A 287 -13.69 10.29 -2.45
C SER A 287 -12.53 11.16 -2.92
N GLN A 288 -11.72 11.71 -1.99
CA GLN A 288 -10.47 12.40 -2.32
C GLN A 288 -9.47 11.47 -3.00
N LEU A 289 -9.32 10.23 -2.52
CA LEU A 289 -8.42 9.24 -3.10
C LEU A 289 -8.91 8.76 -4.47
N GLY A 290 -10.23 8.61 -4.65
CA GLY A 290 -10.86 8.37 -5.96
C GLY A 290 -10.57 9.51 -6.95
N SER A 291 -10.76 10.76 -6.52
CA SER A 291 -10.46 11.94 -7.35
C SER A 291 -8.99 12.04 -7.72
N LEU A 292 -8.08 11.68 -6.80
CA LEU A 292 -6.65 11.61 -7.07
C LEU A 292 -6.33 10.52 -8.10
N PHE A 293 -6.94 9.35 -7.98
CA PHE A 293 -6.80 8.28 -8.96
C PHE A 293 -7.27 8.74 -10.34
N ASP A 294 -8.45 9.33 -10.44
CA ASP A 294 -8.99 9.79 -11.71
C ASP A 294 -8.15 10.92 -12.33
N ARG A 295 -7.61 11.83 -11.51
CA ARG A 295 -6.64 12.84 -11.98
C ARG A 295 -5.42 12.17 -12.60
N ASP A 296 -4.80 11.24 -11.88
CA ASP A 296 -3.59 10.56 -12.33
C ASP A 296 -3.88 9.68 -13.57
N TRP A 297 -5.01 8.98 -13.59
CA TRP A 297 -5.47 8.11 -14.69
C TRP A 297 -5.73 8.85 -16.01
N ASN A 298 -6.23 10.09 -15.92
CA ASN A 298 -6.54 10.94 -17.07
C ASN A 298 -5.41 11.92 -17.43
N SER A 299 -4.28 11.86 -16.71
CA SER A 299 -3.11 12.70 -17.00
C SER A 299 -2.35 12.23 -18.25
N GLU A 300 -1.52 13.11 -18.80
CA GLU A 300 -0.59 12.79 -19.89
C GLU A 300 0.47 11.75 -19.50
N PHE A 301 0.69 11.56 -18.19
CA PHE A 301 1.63 10.58 -17.64
C PHE A 301 1.07 9.15 -17.66
N ALA A 302 -0.22 8.97 -17.91
CA ALA A 302 -0.89 7.68 -17.89
C ALA A 302 -1.03 7.08 -19.29
N VAL A 303 -0.14 6.15 -19.63
CA VAL A 303 -0.07 5.47 -20.93
C VAL A 303 -0.79 4.13 -20.88
N ALA A 304 -1.72 3.88 -21.80
CA ALA A 304 -2.39 2.58 -21.88
C ALA A 304 -1.40 1.44 -22.16
N LEU A 305 -1.60 0.27 -21.54
CA LEU A 305 -0.74 -0.91 -21.73
C LEU A 305 -0.55 -1.25 -23.23
N ALA A 306 -1.62 -1.16 -24.02
CA ALA A 306 -1.58 -1.42 -25.46
C ALA A 306 -0.74 -0.39 -26.26
N ASN A 307 -0.54 0.80 -25.70
CA ASN A 307 0.16 1.92 -26.33
C ASN A 307 1.58 2.12 -25.77
N LEU A 308 2.05 1.25 -24.88
CA LEU A 308 3.35 1.44 -24.21
C LEU A 308 4.51 1.53 -25.21
N GLY A 309 4.54 0.64 -26.21
CA GLY A 309 5.59 0.60 -27.23
C GLY A 309 7.00 0.55 -26.62
N HIS A 310 7.96 1.20 -27.28
CA HIS A 310 9.26 1.53 -26.70
C HIS A 310 9.16 2.96 -26.13
N ASN A 311 9.44 3.14 -24.84
CA ASN A 311 9.15 4.41 -24.16
C ASN A 311 10.36 5.19 -23.64
N GLU A 312 11.64 4.82 -23.77
CA GLU A 312 12.82 5.56 -23.25
C GLU A 312 12.85 5.86 -21.72
N ASP A 313 11.79 6.45 -21.14
CA ASP A 313 11.59 6.66 -19.70
C ASP A 313 10.98 5.44 -19.00
N CYS A 314 10.54 4.46 -19.80
CA CYS A 314 10.13 3.09 -19.50
C CYS A 314 10.58 2.21 -20.69
#